data_AF-A0A6B3HQ94-F1
#
_entry.id   AF-A0A6B3HQ94-F1
#
_cell.length_a   1.000
_cell.length_b   1.000
_cell.length_c   1.000
_cell.angle_alpha   90.00
_cell.angle_beta   90.00
_cell.angle_gamma   90.00
#
_symmetry.space_group_name_H-M   'P 1'
#
loop_
_entity.id
_entity.type
_entity.pdbx_description
1 polymer ?
#
loop_
_entity_poly.entity_id
_entity_poly.type
_entity_poly.pdbx_seq_one_letter_code
_entity_poly.pdbx_strand_id
1 'polypeptide(L)'
;MSASVRRSVAALAATALVAPLLLASASPASAHKDRAGQDAAALSKALVRDASAKDARKHLVALQAIARATGGHRVAGSPGHEISAAYVQTLLKAAGYRVSSQKFDFIYTETLAEKLSAVSPTPFDAEIKALTYTRSTPVGGITAELAAPPVDADGTTGCEPGDYAAGAFTGKIALIKRGGCTFDAKQEQAAAAGAAGAIIYNNIDAGYGPLSGTL
;
A
#
# COMPACT_ATOMS: atom_id res chain seq x y z
N MET A 1 84.16 -20.77 17.11
CA MET A 1 83.87 -19.99 18.33
C MET A 1 82.41 -20.27 18.68
N SER A 2 82.07 -21.47 19.15
CA SER A 2 82.36 -22.09 20.46
C SER A 2 81.51 -21.51 21.59
N ALA A 3 80.95 -22.45 22.37
CA ALA A 3 80.27 -22.37 23.66
C ALA A 3 78.73 -22.14 23.58
N SER A 4 77.89 -23.16 23.59
CA SER A 4 77.58 -24.19 24.62
C SER A 4 76.58 -23.71 25.68
N VAL A 5 75.33 -24.18 25.63
CA VAL A 5 74.76 -25.31 26.42
C VAL A 5 74.39 -24.92 27.85
N ARG A 6 73.13 -25.17 28.24
CA ARG A 6 72.82 -25.91 29.47
C ARG A 6 71.65 -26.87 29.24
N ARG A 7 71.96 -28.14 29.47
CA ARG A 7 71.08 -29.32 29.52
C ARG A 7 70.36 -29.38 30.87
N SER A 8 69.18 -29.98 30.89
CA SER A 8 68.81 -30.93 31.96
C SER A 8 67.98 -32.07 31.35
N VAL A 9 68.48 -33.28 31.57
CA VAL A 9 67.90 -34.58 31.23
C VAL A 9 67.19 -35.11 32.47
N ALA A 10 66.02 -35.72 32.32
CA ALA A 10 65.61 -36.86 33.14
C ALA A 10 64.58 -37.69 32.37
N ALA A 11 64.81 -38.99 32.31
CA ALA A 11 64.10 -39.98 31.52
C ALA A 11 63.52 -41.08 32.43
N LEU A 12 62.66 -41.91 31.81
CA LEU A 12 62.10 -43.21 32.23
C LEU A 12 60.93 -43.24 33.23
N ALA A 13 59.78 -43.77 32.79
CA ALA A 13 59.41 -45.18 32.98
C ALA A 13 58.13 -45.53 32.17
N ALA A 14 57.89 -46.83 31.97
CA ALA A 14 57.21 -47.44 30.83
C ALA A 14 55.78 -47.97 31.12
N THR A 15 55.00 -48.09 30.02
CA THR A 15 53.97 -49.10 29.68
C THR A 15 52.80 -49.42 30.60
N ALA A 16 51.56 -49.25 30.10
CA ALA A 16 50.60 -50.34 29.81
C ALA A 16 49.31 -49.84 29.15
N LEU A 17 48.70 -50.70 28.32
CA LEU A 17 47.57 -50.53 27.40
C LEU A 17 46.26 -49.97 28.02
N VAL A 18 45.42 -49.32 27.19
CA VAL A 18 44.04 -49.73 26.81
C VAL A 18 43.22 -48.54 26.23
N ALA A 19 42.74 -48.73 24.98
CA ALA A 19 41.57 -48.14 24.30
C ALA A 19 41.41 -46.61 24.07
N PRO A 20 40.89 -46.18 22.89
CA PRO A 20 40.68 -44.78 22.55
C PRO A 20 39.35 -44.27 23.15
N LEU A 21 39.40 -43.35 24.12
CA LEU A 21 38.24 -42.51 24.42
C LEU A 21 38.32 -41.20 23.64
N LEU A 22 37.61 -41.19 22.51
CA LEU A 22 37.11 -39.98 21.87
C LEU A 22 36.20 -39.26 22.88
N LEU A 23 36.76 -38.34 23.67
CA LEU A 23 35.96 -37.30 24.32
C LEU A 23 35.71 -36.21 23.27
N ALA A 24 34.68 -36.47 22.46
CA ALA A 24 34.00 -35.43 21.73
C ALA A 24 33.52 -34.38 22.74
N SER A 25 34.17 -33.23 22.77
CA SER A 25 33.63 -32.02 23.37
C SER A 25 32.41 -31.60 22.57
N ALA A 26 31.25 -32.21 22.87
CA ALA A 26 29.96 -31.77 22.38
C ALA A 26 29.68 -30.37 22.93
N SER A 27 30.04 -29.35 22.15
CA SER A 27 29.53 -28.00 22.37
C SER A 27 28.01 -28.04 22.12
N PRO A 28 27.15 -27.65 23.09
CA PRO A 28 25.72 -27.61 22.85
C PRO A 28 25.38 -26.35 22.04
N ALA A 29 25.63 -26.39 20.73
CA ALA A 29 25.25 -25.31 19.83
C ALA A 29 23.75 -25.31 19.48
N SER A 30 22.98 -26.32 19.94
CA SER A 30 21.55 -26.51 19.61
C SER A 30 20.56 -26.03 20.68
N ALA A 31 20.98 -25.83 21.93
CA ALA A 31 20.06 -25.46 23.02
C ALA A 31 19.51 -24.02 22.92
N HIS A 32 20.21 -23.14 22.20
CA HIS A 32 19.82 -21.73 22.10
C HIS A 32 18.69 -21.49 21.07
N LYS A 33 18.53 -22.38 20.08
CA LYS A 33 17.48 -22.28 19.05
C LYS A 33 16.12 -22.75 19.56
N ASP A 34 16.09 -23.78 20.43
CA ASP A 34 14.84 -24.31 20.99
C ASP A 34 14.17 -23.32 21.96
N ARG A 35 14.97 -22.61 22.77
CA ARG A 35 14.44 -21.63 23.73
C ARG A 35 13.83 -20.40 23.05
N ALA A 36 14.46 -19.88 22.00
CA ALA A 36 13.90 -18.78 21.23
C ALA A 36 12.56 -19.16 20.55
N GLY A 37 12.46 -20.40 20.05
CA GLY A 37 11.21 -20.93 19.50
C GLY A 37 10.11 -21.08 20.57
N GLN A 38 10.48 -21.56 21.77
CA GLN A 38 9.56 -21.68 22.91
C GLN A 38 9.07 -20.31 23.41
N ASP A 39 9.97 -19.34 23.54
CA ASP A 39 9.64 -17.97 23.96
C ASP A 39 8.72 -17.29 22.94
N ALA A 40 8.97 -17.48 21.63
CA ALA A 40 8.10 -16.99 20.57
C ALA A 40 6.70 -17.65 20.62
N ALA A 41 6.63 -18.96 20.88
CA ALA A 41 5.36 -19.67 21.02
C ALA A 41 4.57 -19.19 22.24
N ALA A 42 5.24 -18.97 23.37
CA ALA A 42 4.63 -18.42 24.58
C ALA A 42 4.09 -17.00 24.37
N LEU A 43 4.87 -16.13 23.72
CA LEU A 43 4.45 -14.78 23.35
C LEU A 43 3.25 -14.80 22.40
N SER A 44 3.29 -15.63 21.35
CA SER A 44 2.19 -15.78 20.40
C SER A 44 0.89 -16.20 21.10
N LYS A 45 0.96 -17.20 21.99
CA LYS A 45 -0.20 -17.65 22.78
C LYS A 45 -0.74 -16.54 23.69
N ALA A 46 0.14 -15.74 24.29
CA ALA A 46 -0.27 -14.59 25.09
C ALA A 46 -0.96 -13.53 24.23
N LEU A 47 -0.39 -13.17 23.08
CA LEU A 47 -0.98 -12.21 22.15
C LEU A 47 -2.37 -12.64 21.65
N VAL A 48 -2.53 -13.90 21.26
CA VAL A 48 -3.84 -14.41 20.80
C VAL A 48 -4.89 -14.36 21.91
N ARG A 49 -4.50 -14.66 23.15
CA ARG A 49 -5.41 -14.59 24.30
C ARG A 49 -5.80 -13.15 24.64
N ASP A 50 -4.83 -12.24 24.59
CA ASP A 50 -4.97 -10.88 25.11
C ASP A 50 -5.44 -9.87 24.05
N ALA A 51 -5.30 -10.18 22.76
CA ALA A 51 -5.84 -9.39 21.65
C ALA A 51 -7.30 -9.77 21.38
N SER A 52 -8.23 -8.92 21.80
CA SER A 52 -9.67 -9.18 21.64
C SER A 52 -10.38 -8.19 20.71
N ALA A 53 -11.45 -8.65 20.06
CA ALA A 53 -12.35 -7.78 19.29
C ALA A 53 -12.96 -6.67 20.16
N LYS A 54 -13.16 -6.93 21.46
CA LYS A 54 -13.65 -5.94 22.43
C LYS A 54 -12.66 -4.79 22.60
N ASP A 55 -11.37 -5.08 22.69
CA ASP A 55 -10.33 -4.05 22.82
C ASP A 55 -10.15 -3.27 21.53
N ALA A 56 -10.16 -3.95 20.37
CA ALA A 56 -10.19 -3.27 19.08
C ALA A 56 -11.39 -2.31 18.95
N ARG A 57 -12.57 -2.75 19.41
CA ARG A 57 -13.78 -1.93 19.36
C ARG A 57 -13.69 -0.65 20.20
N LYS A 58 -13.01 -0.67 21.35
CA LYS A 58 -12.77 0.54 22.16
C LYS A 58 -12.06 1.62 21.35
N HIS A 59 -10.99 1.24 20.63
CA HIS A 59 -10.24 2.16 19.79
C HIS A 59 -11.06 2.65 18.60
N LEU A 60 -11.84 1.77 17.96
CA LEU A 60 -12.76 2.18 16.88
C LEU A 60 -13.79 3.21 17.34
N VAL A 61 -14.34 3.06 18.55
CA VAL A 61 -15.28 4.02 19.14
C VAL A 61 -14.58 5.36 19.40
N ALA A 62 -13.37 5.36 19.96
CA ALA A 62 -12.60 6.58 20.21
C ALA A 62 -12.27 7.32 18.90
N LEU A 63 -11.77 6.62 17.89
CA LEU A 63 -11.46 7.21 16.58
C LEU A 63 -12.72 7.73 15.87
N GLN A 64 -13.86 7.06 16.03
CA GLN A 64 -15.13 7.55 15.50
C GLN A 64 -15.63 8.80 16.23
N ALA A 65 -15.43 8.88 17.55
CA ALA A 65 -15.74 10.07 18.34
C ALA A 65 -14.88 11.26 17.91
N ILE A 66 -13.58 11.04 17.68
CA ILE A 66 -12.68 12.08 17.13
C ILE A 66 -13.24 12.61 15.82
N ALA A 67 -13.55 11.73 14.85
CA ALA A 67 -14.12 12.16 13.57
C ALA A 67 -15.38 13.02 13.76
N ARG A 68 -16.33 12.59 14.60
CA ARG A 68 -17.57 13.33 14.85
C ARG A 68 -17.32 14.71 15.44
N ALA A 69 -16.30 14.85 16.30
CA ALA A 69 -15.94 16.14 16.90
C ALA A 69 -15.19 17.08 15.94
N THR A 70 -14.63 16.55 14.83
CA THR A 70 -13.73 17.29 13.93
C THR A 70 -14.25 17.36 12.50
N GLY A 71 -15.55 17.61 12.31
CA GLY A 71 -16.14 17.77 10.98
C GLY A 71 -16.59 16.47 10.30
N GLY A 72 -16.57 15.34 11.00
CA GLY A 72 -17.10 14.05 10.53
C GLY A 72 -16.08 13.12 9.88
N HIS A 73 -14.82 13.53 9.72
CA HIS A 73 -13.79 12.75 9.02
C HIS A 73 -12.41 12.81 9.70
N ARG A 74 -11.50 11.94 9.26
CA ARG A 74 -10.09 11.87 9.69
C ARG A 74 -9.15 11.83 8.47
N VAL A 75 -9.50 12.58 7.43
CA VAL A 75 -8.72 12.72 6.19
C VAL A 75 -7.30 13.20 6.54
N ALA A 76 -6.28 12.67 5.86
CA ALA A 76 -4.88 13.03 6.11
C ALA A 76 -4.68 14.54 6.12
N GLY A 77 -3.94 15.05 7.11
CA GLY A 77 -3.70 16.49 7.33
C GLY A 77 -4.87 17.27 7.95
N SER A 78 -6.06 16.67 8.13
CA SER A 78 -7.19 17.34 8.79
C SER A 78 -7.03 17.38 10.33
N PRO A 79 -7.77 18.26 11.05
CA PRO A 79 -7.77 18.25 12.52
C PRO A 79 -8.12 16.88 13.12
N GLY A 80 -9.03 16.13 12.49
CA GLY A 80 -9.39 14.76 12.90
C GLY A 80 -8.25 13.77 12.73
N HIS A 81 -7.41 13.93 11.70
CA HIS A 81 -6.20 13.12 11.52
C HIS A 81 -5.17 13.42 12.61
N GLU A 82 -4.86 14.70 12.85
CA GLU A 82 -3.86 15.11 13.86
C GLU A 82 -4.21 14.60 15.26
N ILE A 83 -5.47 14.76 15.67
CA ILE A 83 -5.95 14.28 16.97
C ILE A 83 -5.90 12.74 17.04
N SER A 84 -6.17 12.05 15.93
CA SER A 84 -6.08 10.59 15.89
C SER A 84 -4.64 10.09 15.97
N ALA A 85 -3.69 10.77 15.32
CA ALA A 85 -2.28 10.46 15.42
C ALA A 85 -1.77 10.67 16.87
N ALA A 86 -2.18 11.77 17.51
CA ALA A 86 -1.86 12.05 18.91
C ALA A 86 -2.45 11.00 19.87
N TYR A 87 -3.68 10.53 19.61
CA TYR A 87 -4.32 9.45 20.35
C TYR A 87 -3.48 8.16 20.31
N VAL A 88 -3.08 7.72 19.12
CA VAL A 88 -2.24 6.51 18.95
C VAL A 88 -0.87 6.70 19.61
N GLN A 89 -0.24 7.86 19.40
CA GLN A 89 1.05 8.17 20.03
C GLN A 89 0.98 8.10 21.56
N THR A 90 -0.11 8.60 22.15
CA THR A 90 -0.32 8.59 23.61
C THR A 90 -0.44 7.15 24.13
N LEU A 91 -1.22 6.31 23.46
CA LEU A 91 -1.37 4.90 23.84
C LEU A 91 -0.06 4.11 23.74
N LEU A 92 0.70 4.32 22.66
CA LEU A 92 1.99 3.65 22.47
C LEU A 92 3.02 4.08 23.53
N LYS A 93 3.10 5.38 23.85
CA LYS A 93 3.95 5.86 24.95
C LYS A 93 3.54 5.24 26.29
N ALA A 94 2.24 5.19 26.58
CA ALA A 94 1.72 4.58 27.80
C ALA A 94 2.03 3.06 27.89
N ALA A 95 2.12 2.39 26.75
CA ALA A 95 2.53 0.98 26.66
C ALA A 95 4.05 0.76 26.68
N GLY A 96 4.85 1.82 26.88
CA GLY A 96 6.31 1.73 27.01
C GLY A 96 7.09 1.78 25.70
N TYR A 97 6.45 2.08 24.57
CA TYR A 97 7.14 2.23 23.29
C TYR A 97 7.90 3.56 23.21
N ARG A 98 9.04 3.55 22.51
CA ARG A 98 9.72 4.76 22.04
C ARG A 98 9.01 5.25 20.78
N VAL A 99 8.38 6.42 20.83
CA VAL A 99 7.57 6.94 19.72
C VAL A 99 8.14 8.25 19.18
N SER A 100 8.36 8.30 17.87
CA SER A 100 8.66 9.51 17.09
C SER A 100 7.53 9.82 16.11
N SER A 101 7.42 11.08 15.70
CA SER A 101 6.52 11.52 14.63
C SER A 101 7.35 11.98 13.44
N GLN A 102 6.97 11.56 12.24
CA GLN A 102 7.59 11.99 10.99
C GLN A 102 6.54 12.73 10.17
N LYS A 103 6.76 14.01 9.94
CA LYS A 103 5.94 14.83 9.04
C LYS A 103 6.52 14.74 7.64
N PHE A 104 5.63 14.71 6.65
CA PHE A 104 5.98 14.76 5.24
C PHE A 104 4.85 15.43 4.47
N ASP A 105 5.21 16.06 3.36
CA ASP A 105 4.25 16.69 2.46
C ASP A 105 3.75 15.68 1.43
N PHE A 106 2.50 15.84 1.01
CA PHE A 106 1.88 15.04 -0.04
C PHE A 106 0.89 15.89 -0.83
N ILE A 107 0.58 15.46 -2.06
CA ILE A 107 -0.44 16.11 -2.87
C ILE A 107 -1.81 15.70 -2.34
N TYR A 108 -2.60 16.67 -1.90
CA TYR A 108 -3.98 16.47 -1.53
C TYR A 108 -4.90 16.94 -2.66
N THR A 109 -5.92 16.15 -2.97
CA THR A 109 -6.97 16.52 -3.93
C THR A 109 -8.34 16.30 -3.34
N GLU A 110 -9.22 17.28 -3.57
CA GLU A 110 -10.62 17.23 -3.20
C GLU A 110 -11.46 17.68 -4.41
N THR A 111 -12.46 16.87 -4.75
CA THR A 111 -13.42 17.22 -5.80
C THR A 111 -14.44 18.19 -5.23
N LEU A 112 -14.35 19.47 -5.62
CA LEU A 112 -15.28 20.51 -5.15
C LEU A 112 -16.58 20.55 -5.97
N ALA A 113 -16.53 20.17 -7.24
CA ALA A 113 -17.67 20.08 -8.13
C ALA A 113 -17.39 19.09 -9.25
N GLU A 114 -18.41 18.33 -9.62
CA GLU A 114 -18.39 17.43 -10.78
C GLU A 114 -19.78 17.38 -11.41
N LYS A 115 -19.81 17.32 -12.74
CA LYS A 115 -21.03 17.16 -13.52
C LYS A 115 -20.69 16.55 -14.87
N LEU A 116 -21.53 15.63 -15.34
CA LEU A 116 -21.49 15.11 -16.69
C LEU A 116 -22.89 15.18 -17.30
N SER A 117 -22.99 15.66 -18.54
CA SER A 117 -24.23 15.68 -19.30
C SER A 117 -23.95 15.26 -20.74
N ALA A 118 -24.79 14.40 -21.28
CA ALA A 118 -24.90 14.25 -22.73
C ALA A 118 -25.86 15.34 -23.22
N VAL A 119 -25.40 16.17 -24.16
CA VAL A 119 -26.19 17.30 -24.70
C VAL A 119 -26.92 16.94 -26.01
N SER A 120 -26.55 15.83 -26.64
CA SER A 120 -27.11 15.36 -27.92
C SER A 120 -26.86 13.85 -28.10
N PRO A 121 -27.63 13.15 -28.94
CA PRO A 121 -28.85 13.63 -29.60
C PRO A 121 -30.05 13.73 -28.64
N THR A 122 -30.08 12.90 -27.60
CA THR A 122 -31.08 12.95 -26.53
C THR A 122 -30.40 13.44 -25.26
N PRO A 123 -30.71 14.65 -24.77
CA PRO A 123 -30.05 15.20 -23.60
C PRO A 123 -30.37 14.42 -22.32
N PHE A 124 -29.35 14.14 -21.51
CA PHE A 124 -29.52 13.62 -20.16
C PHE A 124 -28.32 13.96 -19.27
N ASP A 125 -28.55 14.07 -17.96
CA ASP A 125 -27.50 14.17 -16.97
C ASP A 125 -27.04 12.76 -16.57
N ALA A 126 -25.72 12.56 -16.51
CA ALA A 126 -25.10 11.30 -16.11
C ALA A 126 -24.44 11.47 -14.73
N GLU A 127 -24.56 10.44 -13.90
CA GLU A 127 -23.75 10.35 -12.69
C GLU A 127 -22.29 10.17 -13.08
N ILE A 128 -21.41 10.92 -12.43
CA ILE A 128 -19.97 10.81 -12.61
C ILE A 128 -19.31 10.83 -11.24
N LYS A 129 -18.14 10.20 -11.18
CA LYS A 129 -17.20 10.35 -10.09
C LYS A 129 -15.82 10.63 -10.67
N ALA A 130 -15.29 11.81 -10.40
CA ALA A 130 -13.95 12.20 -10.77
C ALA A 130 -12.94 11.26 -10.09
N LEU A 131 -11.98 10.76 -10.86
CA LEU A 131 -10.89 9.97 -10.31
C LEU A 131 -9.96 10.88 -9.51
N THR A 132 -9.33 10.32 -8.47
CA THR A 132 -8.34 11.05 -7.67
C THR A 132 -7.24 11.57 -8.59
N TYR A 133 -6.80 12.81 -8.39
CA TYR A 133 -5.86 13.55 -9.26
C TYR A 133 -6.39 13.96 -10.65
N THR A 134 -7.71 13.82 -10.93
CA THR A 134 -8.32 14.46 -12.09
C THR A 134 -8.08 15.96 -12.07
N ARG A 135 -7.50 16.48 -13.16
CA ARG A 135 -7.30 17.92 -13.32
C ARG A 135 -8.65 18.62 -13.48
N SER A 136 -8.81 19.78 -12.84
CA SER A 136 -9.99 20.62 -13.01
C SER A 136 -10.15 21.10 -14.45
N THR A 137 -11.36 21.01 -14.96
CA THR A 137 -11.77 21.70 -16.19
C THR A 137 -11.91 23.21 -15.94
N PRO A 138 -11.93 24.04 -16.99
CA PRO A 138 -12.29 25.46 -16.83
C PRO A 138 -13.67 25.62 -16.19
N VAL A 139 -13.93 26.80 -15.61
CA VAL A 139 -15.27 27.15 -15.13
C VAL A 139 -16.26 27.05 -16.30
N GLY A 140 -17.33 26.26 -16.12
CA GLY A 140 -18.29 25.94 -17.18
C GLY A 140 -18.05 24.58 -17.86
N GLY A 141 -16.93 23.92 -17.58
CA GLY A 141 -16.61 22.59 -18.08
C GLY A 141 -16.04 22.58 -19.51
N ILE A 142 -16.02 21.39 -20.11
CA ILE A 142 -15.63 21.17 -21.50
C ILE A 142 -16.83 20.51 -22.19
N THR A 143 -17.21 21.02 -23.37
CA THR A 143 -18.20 20.37 -24.24
C THR A 143 -17.51 20.02 -25.56
N ALA A 144 -17.51 18.74 -25.89
CA ALA A 144 -16.90 18.22 -27.10
C ALA A 144 -17.61 16.94 -27.55
N GLU A 145 -17.37 16.54 -28.79
CA GLU A 145 -17.88 15.28 -29.32
C GLU A 145 -17.30 14.07 -28.58
N LEU A 146 -18.06 13.00 -28.51
CA LEU A 146 -17.64 11.74 -27.90
C LEU A 146 -17.04 10.82 -28.97
N ALA A 147 -15.92 10.17 -28.65
CA ALA A 147 -15.33 9.11 -29.45
C ALA A 147 -14.96 7.93 -28.55
N ALA A 148 -15.13 6.70 -29.04
CA ALA A 148 -14.77 5.49 -28.29
C ALA A 148 -13.67 4.73 -29.03
N PRO A 149 -12.56 4.35 -28.37
CA PRO A 149 -11.62 3.42 -28.95
C PRO A 149 -12.31 2.05 -29.15
N PRO A 150 -11.82 1.23 -30.10
CA PRO A 150 -12.35 -0.11 -30.30
C PRO A 150 -12.14 -0.95 -29.02
N VAL A 151 -12.95 -1.98 -28.87
CA VAL A 151 -12.75 -3.02 -27.85
C VAL A 151 -12.07 -4.19 -28.54
N ASP A 152 -10.89 -4.54 -28.07
CA ASP A 152 -10.09 -5.63 -28.62
C ASP A 152 -10.70 -7.00 -28.35
N ALA A 153 -10.19 -8.01 -29.05
CA ALA A 153 -10.69 -9.38 -28.94
C ALA A 153 -10.53 -9.97 -27.53
N ASP A 154 -9.54 -9.49 -26.76
CA ASP A 154 -9.33 -9.84 -25.35
C ASP A 154 -10.18 -9.02 -24.37
N GLY A 155 -11.01 -8.10 -24.90
CA GLY A 155 -11.92 -7.25 -24.14
C GLY A 155 -11.28 -5.98 -23.56
N THR A 156 -10.01 -5.71 -23.86
CA THR A 156 -9.30 -4.47 -23.52
C THR A 156 -9.67 -3.34 -24.47
N THR A 157 -9.35 -2.09 -24.08
CA THR A 157 -9.65 -0.89 -24.88
C THR A 157 -8.98 0.34 -24.29
N GLY A 158 -8.46 1.21 -25.15
CA GLY A 158 -7.83 2.48 -24.77
C GLY A 158 -6.60 2.29 -23.88
N CYS A 159 -5.92 1.16 -24.00
CA CYS A 159 -4.72 0.83 -23.24
C CYS A 159 -3.44 1.07 -24.03
N GLU A 160 -3.53 1.03 -25.36
CA GLU A 160 -2.38 1.15 -26.25
C GLU A 160 -2.56 2.34 -27.20
N PRO A 161 -1.46 2.96 -27.67
CA PRO A 161 -1.54 4.00 -28.69
C PRO A 161 -2.31 3.53 -29.95
N GLY A 162 -2.21 2.24 -30.29
CA GLY A 162 -2.90 1.63 -31.44
C GLY A 162 -4.42 1.68 -31.37
N ASP A 163 -4.99 1.83 -30.18
CA ASP A 163 -6.43 1.91 -29.95
C ASP A 163 -7.01 3.26 -30.43
N TYR A 164 -6.14 4.25 -30.63
CA TYR A 164 -6.51 5.61 -30.97
C TYR A 164 -6.13 5.92 -32.41
N ALA A 165 -7.08 5.75 -33.34
CA ALA A 165 -6.89 6.13 -34.73
C ALA A 165 -6.43 7.60 -34.86
N ALA A 166 -5.44 7.84 -35.72
CA ALA A 166 -4.82 9.16 -35.86
C ALA A 166 -5.85 10.27 -36.15
N GLY A 167 -5.83 11.33 -35.32
CA GLY A 167 -6.75 12.46 -35.43
C GLY A 167 -8.19 12.20 -34.99
N ALA A 168 -8.57 10.95 -34.68
CA ALA A 168 -9.95 10.62 -34.33
C ALA A 168 -10.38 11.16 -32.97
N PHE A 169 -9.43 11.49 -32.09
CA PHE A 169 -9.69 11.94 -30.72
C PHE A 169 -9.31 13.40 -30.46
N THR A 170 -8.68 14.09 -31.42
CA THR A 170 -8.22 15.46 -31.24
C THR A 170 -9.37 16.39 -30.87
N GLY A 171 -9.31 16.99 -29.68
CA GLY A 171 -10.34 17.89 -29.15
C GLY A 171 -11.63 17.21 -28.71
N LYS A 172 -11.71 15.87 -28.75
CA LYS A 172 -12.89 15.08 -28.37
C LYS A 172 -12.78 14.55 -26.95
N ILE A 173 -13.87 14.01 -26.42
CA ILE A 173 -13.90 13.27 -25.16
C ILE A 173 -13.83 11.77 -25.48
N ALA A 174 -12.85 11.07 -24.92
CA ALA A 174 -12.71 9.62 -25.09
C ALA A 174 -13.64 8.88 -24.12
N LEU A 175 -14.53 8.02 -24.62
CA LEU A 175 -15.35 7.11 -23.82
C LEU A 175 -14.69 5.72 -23.79
N ILE A 176 -14.14 5.35 -22.64
CA ILE A 176 -13.28 4.17 -22.50
C ILE A 176 -13.91 3.16 -21.53
N LYS A 177 -14.00 1.90 -21.93
CA LYS A 177 -14.49 0.83 -21.04
C LYS A 177 -13.45 0.53 -19.97
N ARG A 178 -13.91 0.26 -18.74
CA ARG A 178 -13.08 -0.26 -17.66
C ARG A 178 -12.48 -1.64 -18.00
N GLY A 179 -11.23 -1.85 -17.61
CA GLY A 179 -10.51 -3.12 -17.72
C GLY A 179 -9.25 -3.05 -18.59
N GLY A 180 -8.47 -4.13 -18.64
CA GLY A 180 -7.25 -4.26 -19.44
C GLY A 180 -6.01 -3.62 -18.83
N CYS A 181 -6.10 -2.35 -18.47
CA CYS A 181 -4.99 -1.55 -17.94
C CYS A 181 -5.47 -0.60 -16.83
N THR A 182 -4.53 0.14 -16.22
CA THR A 182 -4.81 1.13 -15.18
C THR A 182 -5.61 2.32 -15.73
N PHE A 183 -6.28 3.06 -14.85
CA PHE A 183 -6.99 4.28 -15.23
C PHE A 183 -6.03 5.37 -15.73
N ASP A 184 -4.85 5.47 -15.10
CA ASP A 184 -3.75 6.32 -15.52
C ASP A 184 -3.34 6.05 -16.98
N ALA A 185 -3.05 4.79 -17.31
CA ALA A 185 -2.68 4.41 -18.67
C ALA A 185 -3.76 4.81 -19.69
N LYS A 186 -5.04 4.58 -19.37
CA LYS A 186 -6.16 4.99 -20.25
C LYS A 186 -6.22 6.50 -20.47
N GLN A 187 -6.04 7.27 -19.40
CA GLN A 187 -6.03 8.72 -19.47
C GLN A 187 -4.82 9.23 -20.24
N GLU A 188 -3.64 8.64 -20.01
CA GLU A 188 -2.40 8.99 -20.69
C GLU A 188 -2.51 8.74 -22.21
N GLN A 189 -2.99 7.55 -22.61
CA GLN A 189 -3.17 7.25 -24.04
C GLN A 189 -4.23 8.14 -24.69
N ALA A 190 -5.36 8.40 -24.02
CA ALA A 190 -6.36 9.33 -24.53
C ALA A 190 -5.80 10.76 -24.70
N ALA A 191 -5.04 11.23 -23.72
CA ALA A 191 -4.40 12.55 -23.79
C ALA A 191 -3.35 12.60 -24.90
N ALA A 192 -2.53 11.55 -25.07
CA ALA A 192 -1.55 11.43 -26.15
C ALA A 192 -2.21 11.43 -27.54
N ALA A 193 -3.43 10.88 -27.65
CA ALA A 193 -4.25 10.94 -28.87
C ALA A 193 -4.92 12.32 -29.11
N GLY A 194 -4.72 13.28 -28.20
CA GLY A 194 -5.24 14.64 -28.29
C GLY A 194 -6.66 14.81 -27.73
N ALA A 195 -7.17 13.85 -26.96
CA ALA A 195 -8.47 14.01 -26.30
C ALA A 195 -8.46 15.16 -25.31
N ALA A 196 -9.55 15.94 -25.27
CA ALA A 196 -9.77 17.01 -24.31
C ALA A 196 -10.20 16.49 -22.93
N GLY A 197 -10.63 15.23 -22.85
CA GLY A 197 -11.00 14.54 -21.62
C GLY A 197 -11.23 13.05 -21.85
N ALA A 198 -11.30 12.28 -20.76
CA ALA A 198 -11.60 10.87 -20.78
C ALA A 198 -12.73 10.55 -19.79
N ILE A 199 -13.71 9.77 -20.24
CA ILE A 199 -14.80 9.20 -19.44
C ILE A 199 -14.59 7.71 -19.40
N ILE A 200 -14.35 7.16 -18.22
CA ILE A 200 -14.17 5.72 -18.03
C ILE A 200 -15.46 5.15 -17.46
N TYR A 201 -16.13 4.28 -18.22
CA TYR A 201 -17.40 3.70 -17.79
C TYR A 201 -17.20 2.29 -17.22
N ASN A 202 -18.01 1.99 -16.20
CA ASN A 202 -17.98 0.69 -15.55
C ASN A 202 -18.69 -0.36 -16.40
N ASN A 203 -18.23 -1.61 -16.34
CA ASN A 203 -18.76 -2.75 -17.10
C ASN A 203 -19.18 -3.92 -16.19
N ILE A 204 -19.37 -3.65 -14.91
CA ILE A 204 -19.90 -4.57 -13.90
C ILE A 204 -21.12 -3.94 -13.24
N ASP A 205 -21.97 -4.77 -12.63
CA ASP A 205 -23.23 -4.33 -12.03
C ASP A 205 -23.06 -3.18 -11.03
N ALA A 206 -24.05 -2.29 -11.01
CA ALA A 206 -24.09 -1.13 -10.11
C ALA A 206 -24.10 -1.50 -8.60
N GLY A 207 -24.36 -2.78 -8.27
CA GLY A 207 -24.30 -3.28 -6.88
C GLY A 207 -22.91 -3.19 -6.24
N TYR A 208 -21.85 -2.96 -7.03
CA TYR A 208 -20.48 -2.74 -6.53
C TYR A 208 -20.15 -1.27 -6.23
N GLY A 209 -21.14 -0.37 -6.34
CA GLY A 209 -20.96 1.07 -6.15
C GLY A 209 -20.38 1.78 -7.37
N PRO A 210 -20.26 3.12 -7.31
CA PRO A 210 -19.72 3.92 -8.42
C PRO A 210 -18.25 3.58 -8.67
N LEU A 211 -17.83 3.68 -9.93
CA LEU A 211 -16.44 3.51 -10.31
C LEU A 211 -15.58 4.53 -9.53
N SER A 212 -14.55 4.04 -8.85
CA SER A 212 -13.62 4.83 -8.06
C SER A 212 -12.19 4.42 -8.38
N GLY A 213 -11.28 5.39 -8.50
CA GLY A 213 -9.90 5.14 -8.88
C GLY A 213 -9.01 6.37 -8.75
N THR A 214 -7.77 6.20 -9.16
CA THR A 214 -6.69 7.19 -9.09
C THR A 214 -6.01 7.24 -10.45
N LEU A 215 -5.70 8.45 -10.91
CA LEU A 215 -4.82 8.72 -12.05
C LEU A 215 -3.38 8.80 -11.53
#